data_AF-A0A2D4PC04-F1
#
_entry.id   AF-A0A2D4PC04-F1
#
_cell.length_a   1.000
_cell.length_b   1.000
_cell.length_c   1.000
_cell.angle_alpha   90.00
_cell.angle_beta   90.00
_cell.angle_gamma   90.00
#
_symmetry.space_group_name_H-M   'P 1'
#
loop_
_entity.id
_entity.type
_entity.pdbx_description
1 polymer ?
#
loop_
_entity_poly.entity_id
_entity_poly.type
_entity_poly.pdbx_seq_one_letter_code
_entity_poly.pdbx_strand_id
1 'polypeptide(L)'
;TEIPAITPQSLPTACDSHGAVEKLNFKLNDALKEGITKAKQNFDATVKTLTLKSFQFERGGKEFIKTQKLSPDAIVQLAFQMAFLRQYGQTVATYESCSTAAFKHGRTETIRPASIYTKACSEALVKRPSKYNTV
;
A
#
# COMPACT_ATOMS: atom_id res chain seq x y z
N THR A 1 -10.50 -8.36 23.08
CA THR A 1 -9.15 -7.99 22.63
C THR A 1 -8.21 -8.47 23.69
N GLU A 2 -7.51 -9.58 23.45
CA GLU A 2 -6.54 -10.07 24.42
C GLU A 2 -5.34 -9.11 24.47
N ILE A 3 -4.89 -8.83 25.68
CA ILE A 3 -3.68 -8.06 25.95
C ILE A 3 -2.51 -8.84 25.34
N PRO A 4 -1.57 -8.22 24.60
CA PRO A 4 -0.43 -8.94 24.06
C PRO A 4 0.34 -9.61 25.20
N ALA A 5 0.71 -10.88 24.99
CA ALA A 5 1.41 -11.70 25.99
C ALA A 5 2.72 -11.08 26.48
N ILE A 6 3.26 -10.11 25.74
CA ILE A 6 4.48 -9.36 26.06
C ILE A 6 4.22 -7.87 25.79
N THR A 7 4.53 -7.02 26.76
CA THR A 7 4.50 -5.55 26.68
C THR A 7 5.93 -5.00 26.79
N PRO A 8 6.18 -3.72 26.48
CA PRO A 8 7.50 -3.10 26.67
C PRO A 8 7.99 -3.10 28.12
N GLN A 9 7.09 -3.30 29.10
CA GLN A 9 7.41 -3.42 30.52
C GLN A 9 7.59 -4.88 30.97
N SER A 10 7.37 -5.85 30.08
CA SER A 10 7.61 -7.26 30.39
C SER A 10 9.09 -7.49 30.62
N LEU A 11 9.42 -8.05 31.78
CA LEU A 11 10.77 -8.48 32.09
C LEU A 11 11.13 -9.68 31.21
N PRO A 12 12.38 -9.78 30.72
CA PRO A 12 12.85 -10.99 30.06
C PRO A 12 12.59 -12.20 30.96
N THR A 13 12.03 -13.26 30.39
CA THR A 13 11.93 -14.53 31.10
C THR A 13 13.34 -14.96 31.52
N ALA A 14 13.50 -15.36 32.77
CA ALA A 14 14.75 -15.94 33.28
C ALA A 14 14.94 -17.36 32.73
N CYS A 15 14.94 -17.51 31.40
CA CYS A 15 15.32 -18.75 30.73
C CYS A 15 16.76 -18.61 30.25
N ASP A 16 17.52 -19.68 30.43
CA ASP A 16 18.81 -19.80 29.79
C ASP A 16 18.58 -19.94 28.27
N SER A 17 18.74 -18.82 27.55
CA SER A 17 18.57 -18.77 26.11
C SER A 17 19.52 -19.74 25.39
N HIS A 18 20.62 -20.14 26.03
CA HIS A 18 21.57 -21.12 25.50
C HIS A 18 20.97 -22.53 25.39
N GLY A 19 20.05 -22.91 26.29
CA GLY A 19 19.33 -24.20 26.25
C GLY A 19 17.98 -24.15 25.54
N ALA A 20 17.38 -22.97 25.42
CA ALA A 20 16.03 -22.78 24.87
C ALA A 20 16.00 -22.40 23.37
N VAL A 21 17.13 -22.01 22.78
CA VAL A 21 17.23 -21.59 21.37
C VAL A 21 18.09 -22.58 20.59
N GLU A 22 17.49 -23.24 19.60
CA GLU A 22 18.20 -24.14 18.71
C GLU A 22 18.58 -23.45 17.39
N LYS A 23 19.87 -23.46 17.04
CA LYS A 23 20.34 -22.98 15.74
C LYS A 23 20.02 -23.99 14.65
N LEU A 24 19.26 -23.58 13.64
CA LEU A 24 19.00 -24.39 12.46
C LEU A 24 20.30 -24.61 11.66
N ASN A 25 20.65 -25.87 11.44
CA ASN A 25 21.85 -26.27 10.69
C ASN A 25 21.45 -26.78 9.29
N PHE A 26 21.76 -26.00 8.26
CA PHE A 26 21.51 -26.36 6.86
C PHE A 26 22.75 -27.00 6.23
N LYS A 27 22.59 -28.18 5.64
CA LYS A 27 23.65 -28.83 4.84
C LYS A 27 23.55 -28.33 3.40
N LEU A 28 24.52 -27.54 2.97
CA LEU A 28 24.53 -26.94 1.63
C LEU A 28 25.54 -27.64 0.72
N ASN A 29 25.06 -28.24 -0.35
CA ASN A 29 25.90 -28.70 -1.46
C ASN A 29 26.23 -27.52 -2.40
N ASP A 30 27.09 -27.76 -3.39
CA ASP A 30 27.58 -26.67 -4.24
C ASP A 30 26.47 -26.10 -5.15
N ALA A 31 25.54 -26.94 -5.61
CA ALA A 31 24.35 -26.49 -6.35
C ALA A 31 23.48 -25.53 -5.51
N LEU A 32 23.29 -25.80 -4.22
CA LEU A 32 22.55 -24.92 -3.30
C LEU A 32 23.29 -23.60 -3.08
N LYS A 33 24.62 -23.63 -2.93
CA LYS A 33 25.42 -22.40 -2.77
C LYS A 33 25.34 -21.52 -4.03
N GLU A 34 25.41 -22.13 -5.21
CA GLU A 34 25.23 -21.42 -6.47
C GLU A 34 23.80 -20.85 -6.59
N GLY A 35 22.79 -21.64 -6.23
CA GLY A 35 21.39 -21.22 -6.18
C GLY A 35 21.18 -20.02 -5.25
N ILE A 36 21.78 -20.02 -4.05
CA ILE A 36 21.74 -18.89 -3.11
C ILE A 36 22.40 -17.65 -3.72
N THR A 37 23.55 -17.83 -4.38
CA THR A 37 24.28 -16.73 -5.03
C THR A 37 23.44 -16.10 -6.13
N LYS A 38 22.82 -16.91 -6.99
CA LYS A 38 21.94 -16.44 -8.06
C LYS A 38 20.68 -15.78 -7.52
N ALA A 39 20.06 -16.35 -6.48
CA ALA A 39 18.91 -15.76 -5.81
C ALA A 39 19.23 -14.38 -5.24
N LYS A 40 20.40 -14.23 -4.60
CA LYS A 40 20.89 -12.95 -4.11
C LYS A 40 21.09 -11.94 -5.25
N GLN A 41 21.73 -12.33 -6.34
CA GLN A 41 21.93 -11.45 -7.49
C GLN A 41 20.60 -10.97 -8.08
N ASN A 42 19.62 -11.87 -8.23
CA ASN A 42 18.29 -11.54 -8.72
C ASN A 42 17.54 -10.60 -7.76
N PHE A 43 17.66 -10.85 -6.45
CA PHE A 43 17.08 -9.98 -5.42
C PHE A 43 17.69 -8.57 -5.50
N ASP A 44 19.02 -8.48 -5.51
CA ASP A 44 19.75 -7.21 -5.57
C ASP A 44 19.41 -6.44 -6.86
N ALA A 45 19.27 -7.14 -7.99
CA ALA A 45 18.84 -6.54 -9.25
C ALA A 45 17.40 -6.00 -9.18
N THR A 46 16.48 -6.75 -8.58
CA THR A 46 15.08 -6.34 -8.43
C THR A 46 14.95 -5.11 -7.53
N VAL A 47 15.60 -5.14 -6.36
CA VAL A 47 15.57 -4.04 -5.38
C VAL A 47 16.13 -2.75 -5.99
N LYS A 48 17.18 -2.83 -6.80
CA LYS A 48 17.76 -1.65 -7.49
C LYS A 48 16.79 -0.93 -8.43
N THR A 49 15.75 -1.61 -8.94
CA THR A 49 14.76 -0.97 -9.82
C THR A 49 13.62 -0.28 -9.07
N LEU A 50 13.48 -0.52 -7.77
CA LEU A 50 12.40 0.02 -6.95
C LEU A 50 12.72 1.45 -6.49
N THR A 51 11.88 2.41 -6.88
CA THR A 51 11.89 3.77 -6.30
C THR A 51 10.69 3.94 -5.38
N LEU A 52 10.94 4.37 -4.14
CA LEU A 52 9.92 4.54 -3.11
C LEU A 52 10.00 5.95 -2.52
N LYS A 53 8.85 6.64 -2.45
CA LYS A 53 8.72 7.94 -1.82
C LYS A 53 7.40 8.01 -1.07
N SER A 54 7.45 8.46 0.18
CA SER A 54 6.26 8.79 0.96
C SER A 54 6.08 10.30 1.01
N PHE A 55 4.84 10.74 1.19
CA PHE A 55 4.51 12.14 1.46
C PHE A 55 3.37 12.20 2.47
N GLN A 56 3.27 13.32 3.16
CA GLN A 56 2.20 13.60 4.11
C GLN A 56 1.45 14.85 3.63
N PHE A 57 0.13 14.78 3.63
CA PHE A 57 -0.73 15.92 3.28
C PHE A 57 -1.33 16.48 4.56
N GLU A 58 -0.88 17.67 4.97
CA GLU A 58 -1.22 18.25 6.28
C GLU A 58 -2.37 19.26 6.23
N ARG A 59 -2.78 19.70 5.02
CA ARG A 59 -3.80 20.76 4.86
C ARG A 59 -5.23 20.29 5.17
N GLY A 60 -5.46 19.00 5.34
CA GLY A 60 -6.77 18.46 5.64
C GLY A 60 -6.75 16.95 5.83
N GLY A 61 -7.94 16.35 5.92
CA GLY A 61 -8.08 14.91 6.10
C GLY A 61 -9.53 14.48 6.25
N LYS A 62 -9.73 13.31 6.85
CA LYS A 62 -11.03 12.66 7.02
C LYS A 62 -12.11 13.59 7.56
N GLU A 63 -11.81 14.35 8.62
CA GLU A 63 -12.79 15.21 9.27
C GLU A 63 -13.31 16.30 8.33
N PHE A 64 -12.40 16.98 7.62
CA PHE A 64 -12.78 17.97 6.61
C PHE A 64 -13.59 17.35 5.47
N ILE A 65 -13.17 16.21 4.92
CA ILE A 65 -13.87 15.58 3.79
C ILE A 65 -15.30 15.18 4.17
N LYS A 66 -15.49 14.71 5.40
CA LYS A 66 -16.82 14.36 5.93
C LYS A 66 -17.73 15.57 6.07
N THR A 67 -17.24 16.76 6.42
CA THR A 67 -18.09 17.97 6.46
C THR A 67 -18.66 18.34 5.09
N GLN A 68 -17.95 17.96 4.02
CA GLN A 68 -18.41 18.13 2.63
C GLN A 68 -19.37 17.02 2.17
N LYS A 69 -19.75 16.09 3.05
CA LYS A 69 -20.61 14.92 2.74
C LYS A 69 -20.00 14.01 1.67
N LEU A 70 -18.67 13.93 1.61
CA LEU A 70 -17.94 13.10 0.67
C LEU A 70 -17.28 11.92 1.39
N SER A 71 -17.09 10.82 0.66
CA SER A 71 -16.30 9.69 1.17
C SER A 71 -14.81 10.04 1.13
N PRO A 72 -14.08 9.98 2.27
CA PRO A 72 -12.63 10.19 2.29
C PRO A 72 -11.88 9.28 1.33
N ASP A 73 -12.30 8.03 1.26
CA ASP A 73 -11.72 7.01 0.40
C ASP A 73 -11.91 7.36 -1.09
N ALA A 74 -13.15 7.68 -1.48
CA ALA A 74 -13.44 8.08 -2.87
C ALA A 74 -12.68 9.35 -3.30
N ILE A 75 -12.43 10.27 -2.37
CA ILE A 75 -11.65 11.49 -2.65
C ILE A 75 -10.17 11.18 -2.87
N VAL A 76 -9.59 10.29 -2.08
CA VAL A 76 -8.20 9.84 -2.30
C VAL A 76 -8.08 9.10 -3.63
N GLN A 77 -9.04 8.22 -3.96
CA GLN A 77 -9.07 7.52 -5.24
C GLN A 77 -9.18 8.49 -6.43
N LEU A 78 -10.06 9.50 -6.34
CA LEU A 78 -10.17 10.54 -7.37
C LEU A 78 -8.87 11.34 -7.49
N ALA A 79 -8.21 11.67 -6.38
CA ALA A 79 -6.92 12.37 -6.40
C ALA A 79 -5.85 11.57 -7.16
N PHE A 80 -5.82 10.24 -7.01
CA PHE A 80 -4.93 9.39 -7.81
C PHE A 80 -5.28 9.39 -9.30
N GLN A 81 -6.57 9.33 -9.66
CA GLN A 81 -6.99 9.44 -11.06
C GLN A 81 -6.55 10.78 -11.68
N MET A 82 -6.72 11.88 -10.95
CA MET A 82 -6.28 13.22 -11.37
C MET A 82 -4.77 13.33 -11.49
N ALA A 83 -4.03 12.83 -10.49
CA ALA A 83 -2.57 12.87 -10.49
C ALA A 83 -1.98 12.07 -11.67
N PHE A 84 -2.51 10.88 -11.91
CA PHE A 84 -2.07 10.04 -13.03
C PHE A 84 -2.41 10.68 -14.38
N LEU A 85 -3.62 11.22 -14.54
CA LEU A 85 -4.00 11.96 -15.75
C LEU A 85 -3.11 13.18 -15.97
N ARG A 86 -2.78 13.93 -14.91
CA ARG A 86 -1.91 15.10 -15.00
C ARG A 86 -0.47 14.73 -15.39
N GLN A 87 0.04 13.61 -14.88
CA GLN A 87 1.41 13.19 -15.12
C GLN A 87 1.59 12.49 -16.48
N TYR A 88 0.61 11.69 -16.90
CA TYR A 88 0.75 10.79 -18.06
C TYR A 88 -0.27 11.02 -19.18
N GLY A 89 -1.25 11.92 -18.99
CA GLY A 89 -2.21 12.29 -20.03
C GLY A 89 -3.33 11.27 -20.31
N GLN A 90 -3.41 10.18 -19.53
CA GLN A 90 -4.34 9.08 -19.77
C GLN A 90 -5.06 8.60 -18.49
N THR A 91 -6.18 7.90 -18.67
CA THR A 91 -6.87 7.15 -17.61
C THR A 91 -6.56 5.67 -17.82
N VAL A 92 -6.21 4.95 -16.75
CA VAL A 92 -5.76 3.56 -16.82
C VAL A 92 -6.57 2.67 -15.89
N ALA A 93 -6.52 1.36 -16.13
CA ALA A 93 -7.09 0.36 -15.23
C ALA A 93 -6.53 0.53 -13.82
N THR A 94 -7.42 0.68 -12.84
CA THR A 94 -7.07 0.91 -11.44
C THR A 94 -7.65 -0.22 -10.58
N TYR A 95 -6.87 -0.71 -9.62
CA TYR A 95 -7.26 -1.75 -8.67
C TYR A 95 -7.34 -1.17 -7.27
N GLU A 96 -8.44 -1.41 -6.58
CA GLU A 96 -8.61 -1.15 -5.17
C GLU A 96 -9.18 -2.39 -4.49
N SER A 97 -8.62 -2.77 -3.34
CA SER A 97 -9.06 -3.95 -2.59
C SER A 97 -10.24 -3.61 -1.70
N CYS A 98 -11.32 -4.36 -1.80
CA CYS A 98 -12.46 -4.31 -0.89
C CYS A 98 -12.55 -5.61 -0.08
N SER A 99 -12.63 -5.52 1.25
CA SER A 99 -12.74 -6.71 2.10
C SER A 99 -14.10 -7.39 1.95
N THR A 100 -14.10 -8.72 1.79
CA THR A 100 -15.31 -9.55 1.82
C THR A 100 -15.41 -10.39 3.10
N ALA A 101 -14.68 -10.01 4.15
CA ALA A 101 -14.59 -10.75 5.41
C ALA A 101 -15.94 -10.93 6.17
N ALA A 102 -16.99 -10.23 5.75
CA ALA A 102 -18.35 -10.47 6.23
C ALA A 102 -18.90 -11.86 5.84
N PHE A 103 -18.31 -12.53 4.85
CA PHE A 103 -18.72 -13.86 4.38
C PHE A 103 -17.74 -14.94 4.87
N LYS A 104 -18.24 -16.18 5.00
CA LYS A 104 -17.39 -17.32 5.39
C LYS A 104 -16.24 -17.50 4.39
N HIS A 105 -15.01 -17.49 4.91
CA HIS A 105 -13.77 -17.52 4.12
C HIS A 105 -13.59 -16.32 3.15
N GLY A 106 -14.25 -15.20 3.47
CA GLY A 106 -14.09 -13.95 2.73
C GLY A 106 -12.63 -13.52 2.61
N ARG A 107 -12.28 -12.97 1.44
CA ARG A 107 -10.96 -12.44 1.09
C ARG A 107 -11.14 -10.99 0.64
N THR A 108 -11.01 -10.75 -0.65
CA THR A 108 -11.10 -9.42 -1.25
C THR A 108 -11.88 -9.49 -2.56
N GLU A 109 -12.66 -8.45 -2.86
CA GLU A 109 -13.15 -8.14 -4.20
C GLU A 109 -12.44 -6.88 -4.70
N THR A 110 -12.48 -6.63 -6.00
CA THR A 110 -11.86 -5.50 -6.65
C THR A 110 -12.87 -4.37 -6.89
N ILE A 111 -12.62 -3.22 -6.27
CA ILE A 111 -13.20 -1.96 -6.71
C ILE A 111 -12.40 -1.46 -7.92
N ARG A 112 -13.09 -0.87 -8.90
CA ARG A 112 -12.51 -0.25 -10.09
C ARG A 112 -12.75 1.28 -10.04
N PRO A 113 -11.86 2.06 -9.39
CA PRO A 113 -12.09 3.51 -9.18
C PRO A 113 -12.04 4.34 -10.46
N ALA A 114 -11.40 3.82 -11.50
CA ALA A 114 -11.39 4.40 -12.85
C ALA A 114 -12.78 4.21 -13.50
N SER A 115 -13.71 5.11 -13.17
CA SER A 115 -15.07 5.15 -13.66
C SER A 115 -15.27 6.30 -14.66
N ILE A 116 -16.43 6.32 -15.32
CA ILE A 116 -16.81 7.43 -16.18
C ILE A 116 -16.83 8.77 -15.43
N TYR A 117 -17.22 8.76 -14.14
CA TYR A 117 -17.34 9.96 -13.31
C TYR A 117 -15.96 10.50 -12.90
N THR A 118 -15.05 9.62 -12.47
CA THR A 118 -13.69 10.04 -12.09
C THR A 118 -12.90 10.52 -13.29
N LYS A 119 -13.08 9.91 -14.47
CA LYS A 119 -12.52 10.41 -15.73
C LYS A 119 -13.04 11.81 -16.06
N ALA A 120 -14.36 12.02 -16.09
CA ALA A 120 -14.94 13.31 -16.43
C ALA A 120 -14.50 14.42 -15.46
N CYS A 121 -14.51 14.14 -14.15
CA CYS A 121 -14.05 15.09 -13.14
C CYS A 121 -12.55 15.41 -13.30
N SER A 122 -11.71 14.40 -13.52
CA SER A 122 -10.28 14.59 -13.72
C SER A 122 -9.99 15.42 -14.97
N GLU A 123 -10.68 15.17 -16.08
CA GLU A 123 -10.52 15.94 -17.30
C GLU A 123 -10.96 17.39 -17.14
N ALA A 124 -12.06 17.64 -16.41
CA ALA A 124 -12.52 18.98 -16.10
C ALA A 124 -11.46 19.77 -15.31
N LEU A 125 -10.89 19.18 -14.26
CA LEU A 125 -9.94 19.85 -13.36
C LEU A 125 -8.53 19.95 -13.94
N VAL A 126 -8.07 18.95 -14.71
CA VAL A 126 -6.70 18.88 -15.22
C VAL A 126 -6.57 19.55 -16.60
N LYS A 127 -7.52 19.32 -17.52
CA LYS A 127 -7.40 19.81 -18.91
C LYS A 127 -8.10 21.16 -19.14
N ARG A 128 -9.05 21.55 -18.27
CA ARG A 128 -9.85 22.78 -18.43
C ARG A 128 -9.87 23.65 -17.16
N PRO A 129 -8.71 23.97 -16.55
CA PRO A 129 -8.68 24.67 -15.27
C PRO A 129 -9.33 26.07 -15.33
N SER A 130 -9.21 26.77 -16.46
CA SER A 130 -9.78 28.12 -16.63
C SER A 130 -11.31 28.19 -16.57
N LYS A 131 -12.01 27.06 -16.73
CA LYS A 131 -13.49 27.01 -16.72
C LYS A 131 -14.07 26.83 -15.32
N TYR A 132 -13.26 26.39 -14.36
CA TYR A 132 -13.70 26.01 -13.00
C TYR A 132 -12.87 26.64 -11.89
N ASN A 133 -11.83 27.42 -12.22
CA ASN A 133 -11.20 28.33 -11.27
C ASN A 133 -12.08 29.56 -11.09
N THR A 134 -12.94 29.56 -10.06
CA THR A 134 -13.40 30.80 -9.46
C THR A 134 -12.28 31.36 -8.58
N VAL A 135 -11.91 32.61 -8.86
CA VAL A 135 -11.00 33.47 -8.07
C VAL A 135 -11.39 33.44 -6.60
#